data_AF-A0A1Q9WFX3-F1
#
_entry.id   AF-A0A1Q9WFX3-F1
#
_cell.length_a   1.000
_cell.length_b   1.000
_cell.length_c   1.000
_cell.angle_alpha   90.00
_cell.angle_beta   90.00
_cell.angle_gamma   90.00
#
_symmetry.space_group_name_H-M   'P 1'
#
loop_
_entity.id
_entity.type
_entity.pdbx_description
1 polymer ?
#
loop_
_entity_poly.entity_id
_entity_poly.type
_entity_poly.pdbx_seq_one_letter_code
_entity_poly.pdbx_strand_id
1 'polypeptide(L)'
;MTAVDLATGHDPVNHPSHYTNHPSGIECIEVTRQLSFDPGNAVKYVWRRGDKGNPLQDLEKSLFLLADARNHAPKLRRVPRKAAKLLLQVADAETDADAAMFYRAVAGRRWADAEAAVLALRDALAHAPAQI
;
A
#
# COMPACT_ATOMS: atom_id res chain seq x y z
N MET A 1 -21.37 -5.78 39.70
CA MET A 1 -20.53 -5.00 38.77
C MET A 1 -19.20 -5.72 38.65
N THR A 2 -19.05 -6.58 37.65
CA THR A 2 -17.77 -7.26 37.37
C THR A 2 -17.01 -6.41 36.35
N ALA A 3 -15.76 -6.11 36.69
CA ALA A 3 -14.83 -5.38 35.83
C ALA A 3 -14.74 -6.09 34.48
N VAL A 4 -15.10 -5.36 33.42
CA VAL A 4 -14.81 -5.78 32.05
C VAL A 4 -13.31 -5.57 31.87
N ASP A 5 -12.61 -6.69 31.73
CA ASP A 5 -11.22 -6.76 31.34
C ASP A 5 -11.02 -5.94 30.06
N LEU A 6 -10.27 -4.84 30.17
CA LEU A 6 -9.92 -3.97 29.04
C LEU A 6 -8.95 -4.76 28.14
N ALA A 7 -9.52 -5.50 27.19
CA ALA A 7 -8.76 -6.26 26.19
C ALA A 7 -7.83 -5.31 25.41
N THR A 8 -6.57 -5.28 25.82
CA THR A 8 -5.50 -4.55 25.16
C THR A 8 -5.17 -5.19 23.81
N GLY A 9 -5.43 -4.46 22.73
CA GLY A 9 -4.33 -4.11 21.81
C GLY A 9 -4.37 -4.64 20.38
N HIS A 10 -5.26 -5.55 19.98
CA HIS A 10 -5.31 -6.01 18.60
C HIS A 10 -6.75 -6.33 18.16
N ASP A 11 -7.30 -5.47 17.29
CA ASP A 11 -8.58 -5.71 16.61
C ASP A 11 -8.30 -6.17 15.17
N PRO A 12 -8.34 -7.49 14.90
CA PRO A 12 -7.97 -8.04 13.59
C PRO A 12 -8.97 -7.69 12.47
N VAL A 13 -10.11 -7.07 12.80
CA VAL A 13 -11.15 -6.71 11.85
C VAL A 13 -11.12 -5.21 11.56
N ASN A 14 -11.24 -4.39 12.60
CA ASN A 14 -11.38 -2.94 12.44
C ASN A 14 -10.05 -2.21 12.36
N HIS A 15 -8.99 -2.72 13.02
CA HIS A 15 -7.65 -2.11 13.03
C HIS A 15 -6.55 -3.18 12.94
N PRO A 16 -6.48 -3.95 11.82
CA PRO A 16 -5.50 -5.02 11.70
C PRO A 16 -4.08 -4.44 11.69
N SER A 17 -3.16 -5.06 12.42
CA SER A 17 -1.78 -4.55 12.60
C SER A 17 -1.04 -4.23 11.29
N HIS A 18 -1.19 -5.09 10.29
CA HIS A 18 -0.63 -4.93 8.94
C HIS A 18 -1.20 -3.75 8.13
N TYR A 19 -2.15 -2.99 8.68
CA TYR A 19 -2.67 -1.75 8.12
C TYR A 19 -2.46 -0.53 9.03
N THR A 20 -2.05 -0.72 10.28
CA THR A 20 -1.84 0.35 11.28
C THR A 20 -0.36 0.60 11.61
N ASN A 21 0.55 -0.29 11.19
CA ASN A 21 1.97 -0.24 11.57
C ASN A 21 2.85 0.70 10.71
N HIS A 22 2.31 1.36 9.68
CA HIS A 22 3.15 2.19 8.80
C HIS A 22 3.75 3.39 9.57
N PRO A 23 5.04 3.74 9.38
CA PRO A 23 5.71 4.81 10.12
C PRO A 23 5.05 6.20 10.07
N SER A 24 4.18 6.44 9.08
CA SER A 24 3.39 7.66 8.97
C SER A 24 2.31 7.83 10.06
N GLY A 25 1.93 6.75 10.76
CA GLY A 25 0.79 6.72 11.69
C GLY A 25 -0.60 6.78 11.03
N ILE A 26 -0.68 6.99 9.72
CA ILE A 26 -1.89 6.87 8.89
C ILE A 26 -2.26 5.39 8.75
N GLU A 27 -3.54 5.05 8.91
CA GLU A 27 -4.03 3.70 8.63
C GLU A 27 -4.29 3.51 7.12
N CYS A 28 -3.94 2.35 6.56
CA CYS A 28 -4.10 2.05 5.13
C CYS A 28 -5.53 2.32 4.60
N ILE A 29 -6.55 2.04 5.42
CA ILE A 29 -7.95 2.25 5.04
C ILE A 29 -8.29 3.74 4.87
N GLU A 30 -7.60 4.67 5.54
CA GLU A 30 -7.81 6.12 5.38
C GLU A 30 -7.45 6.60 3.97
N VAL A 31 -6.44 5.95 3.36
CA VAL A 31 -6.01 6.18 1.98
C VAL A 31 -6.91 5.42 1.01
N THR A 32 -6.97 4.10 1.16
CA THR A 32 -7.54 3.22 0.13
C THR A 32 -9.04 3.40 -0.08
N ARG A 33 -9.80 3.78 0.96
CA ARG A 33 -11.23 4.10 0.84
C ARG A 33 -11.53 5.32 -0.02
N GLN A 34 -10.52 6.15 -0.29
CA GLN A 34 -10.63 7.34 -1.15
C GLN A 34 -10.34 7.01 -2.62
N LEU A 35 -9.81 5.83 -2.92
CA LEU A 35 -9.42 5.39 -4.26
C LEU A 35 -10.48 4.46 -4.83
N SER A 36 -10.52 4.35 -6.17
CA SER A 36 -11.30 3.30 -6.82
C SER A 36 -10.69 1.93 -6.55
N PHE A 37 -11.45 0.87 -6.88
CA PHE A 37 -11.11 -0.51 -6.52
C PHE A 37 -9.65 -0.88 -6.86
N ASP A 38 -9.21 -0.76 -8.12
CA ASP A 38 -7.86 -1.20 -8.48
C ASP A 38 -6.74 -0.36 -7.87
N PRO A 39 -6.73 0.99 -7.97
CA PRO A 39 -5.67 1.79 -7.34
C PRO A 39 -5.64 1.63 -5.81
N GLY A 40 -6.81 1.52 -5.18
CA GLY A 40 -6.92 1.27 -3.75
C GLY A 40 -6.32 -0.08 -3.35
N ASN A 41 -6.62 -1.14 -4.09
CA ASN A 41 -6.04 -2.44 -3.83
C ASN A 41 -4.53 -2.49 -4.18
N ALA A 42 -4.07 -1.81 -5.23
CA ALA A 42 -2.64 -1.74 -5.55
C ALA A 42 -1.85 -1.09 -4.40
N VAL A 43 -2.35 0.04 -3.89
CA VAL A 43 -1.79 0.71 -2.69
C VAL A 43 -1.80 -0.24 -1.49
N LYS A 44 -2.92 -0.93 -1.23
CA LYS A 44 -3.06 -1.89 -0.13
C LYS A 44 -2.01 -3.00 -0.19
N TYR A 45 -1.68 -3.51 -1.37
CA TYR A 45 -0.71 -4.60 -1.51
C TYR A 45 0.73 -4.12 -1.33
N VAL A 46 1.10 -2.96 -1.86
CA VAL A 46 2.43 -2.37 -1.56
C VAL A 46 2.55 -2.06 -0.07
N TRP A 47 1.50 -1.56 0.56
CA TRP A 47 1.45 -1.27 1.99
C TRP A 47 1.73 -2.49 2.85
N ARG A 48 1.04 -3.60 2.61
CA ARG A 48 1.10 -4.79 3.48
C ARG A 48 2.25 -5.75 3.17
N ARG A 49 3.11 -5.42 2.19
CA ARG A 49 4.14 -6.34 1.66
C ARG A 49 5.08 -6.87 2.75
N GLY A 50 5.40 -6.07 3.77
CA GLY A 50 6.29 -6.48 4.87
C GLY A 50 5.60 -7.16 6.05
N ASP A 51 4.28 -7.03 6.15
CA ASP A 51 3.55 -7.28 7.40
C ASP A 51 2.59 -8.47 7.32
N LYS A 52 2.34 -9.02 6.12
CA LYS A 52 1.37 -10.11 5.95
C LYS A 52 1.65 -11.01 4.75
N GLY A 53 1.85 -12.29 5.04
CA GLY A 53 1.89 -13.34 4.01
C GLY A 53 3.16 -13.31 3.20
N ASN A 54 3.05 -13.42 1.87
CA ASN A 54 4.18 -13.45 0.96
C ASN A 54 4.36 -12.06 0.29
N PRO A 55 5.47 -11.35 0.58
CA PRO A 55 5.72 -10.01 0.03
C PRO A 55 5.77 -9.99 -1.51
N LEU A 56 6.35 -11.02 -2.14
CA LEU A 56 6.49 -11.11 -3.60
C LEU A 56 5.11 -11.19 -4.27
N GLN A 57 4.22 -12.04 -3.75
CA GLN A 57 2.85 -12.17 -4.25
C GLN A 57 2.05 -10.88 -4.10
N ASP A 58 2.36 -10.06 -3.09
CA ASP A 58 1.68 -8.78 -2.91
C ASP A 58 2.13 -7.75 -3.94
N LEU A 59 3.43 -7.71 -4.24
CA LEU A 59 3.95 -6.88 -5.33
C LEU A 59 3.39 -7.31 -6.69
N GLU A 60 3.27 -8.62 -6.95
CA GLU A 60 2.63 -9.14 -8.15
C GLU A 60 1.15 -8.77 -8.25
N LYS A 61 0.40 -8.84 -7.15
CA LYS A 61 -1.01 -8.40 -7.10
C LYS A 61 -1.14 -6.90 -7.35
N SER A 62 -0.22 -6.09 -6.83
CA SER A 62 -0.18 -4.64 -7.10
C SER A 62 0.01 -4.38 -8.61
N LEU A 63 0.98 -5.04 -9.24
CA LEU A 63 1.22 -4.93 -10.69
C LEU A 63 -0.01 -5.37 -11.50
N PHE A 64 -0.63 -6.50 -11.14
CA PHE A 64 -1.84 -6.98 -11.77
C PHE A 64 -2.95 -5.91 -11.75
N LEU A 65 -3.19 -5.28 -10.60
CA LEU A 65 -4.24 -4.26 -10.46
C LEU A 65 -3.92 -2.97 -11.20
N LEU A 66 -2.66 -2.52 -11.24
CA LEU A 66 -2.27 -1.36 -12.05
C LEU A 66 -2.51 -1.62 -13.55
N ALA A 67 -2.18 -2.82 -14.02
CA ALA A 67 -2.42 -3.25 -15.39
C ALA A 67 -3.93 -3.40 -15.69
N ASP A 68 -4.69 -4.00 -14.78
CA ASP A 68 -6.15 -4.15 -14.91
C ASP A 68 -6.84 -2.78 -15.02
N ALA A 69 -6.50 -1.86 -14.12
CA ALA A 69 -6.99 -0.48 -14.13
C ALA A 69 -6.66 0.24 -15.45
N ARG A 70 -5.49 -0.03 -16.03
CA ARG A 70 -5.08 0.54 -17.32
C ARG A 70 -5.93 0.00 -18.47
N ASN A 71 -6.20 -1.30 -18.48
CA ASN A 71 -6.82 -2.00 -19.60
C ASN A 71 -8.36 -1.94 -19.56
N HIS A 72 -8.96 -1.98 -18.38
CA HIS A 72 -10.40 -2.15 -18.21
C HIS A 72 -11.09 -0.90 -17.67
N ALA A 73 -10.41 -0.12 -16.82
CA ALA A 73 -11.03 1.02 -16.15
C ALA A 73 -10.14 2.28 -16.06
N PRO A 74 -9.53 2.77 -17.17
CA PRO A 74 -8.54 3.85 -17.10
C PRO A 74 -9.12 5.16 -16.53
N LYS A 75 -10.42 5.39 -16.68
CA LYS A 75 -11.15 6.55 -16.13
C LYS A 75 -11.34 6.50 -14.61
N LEU A 76 -11.19 5.32 -13.99
CA LEU A 76 -11.29 5.09 -12.54
C LEU A 76 -9.94 5.25 -11.82
N ARG A 77 -8.85 5.47 -12.56
CA ARG A 77 -7.55 5.87 -12.01
C ARG A 77 -7.54 7.35 -11.58
N ARG A 78 -8.59 7.79 -10.89
CA ARG A 78 -8.70 9.11 -10.28
C ARG A 78 -8.15 9.04 -8.87
N VAL A 79 -7.51 10.13 -8.44
CA VAL A 79 -6.95 10.26 -7.10
C VAL A 79 -7.51 11.54 -6.50
N PRO A 80 -8.49 11.46 -5.59
CA PRO A 80 -9.02 12.64 -4.91
C PRO A 80 -7.92 13.38 -4.16
N ARG A 81 -8.09 14.70 -3.97
CA ARG A 81 -7.09 15.55 -3.28
C ARG A 81 -6.72 15.03 -1.89
N LYS A 82 -7.69 14.50 -1.15
CA LYS A 82 -7.46 13.88 0.17
C LYS A 82 -6.55 12.65 0.06
N ALA A 83 -6.81 11.76 -0.90
CA ALA A 83 -5.96 10.59 -1.14
C ALA A 83 -4.53 10.99 -1.50
N ALA A 84 -4.37 11.97 -2.41
CA ALA A 84 -3.05 12.46 -2.81
C ALA A 84 -2.28 13.04 -1.62
N LYS A 85 -2.92 13.85 -0.76
CA LYS A 85 -2.27 14.40 0.44
C LYS A 85 -1.79 13.29 1.39
N LEU A 86 -2.65 12.32 1.68
CA LEU A 86 -2.30 11.22 2.58
C LEU A 86 -1.18 10.36 1.99
N LEU A 87 -1.23 10.04 0.69
CA LEU A 87 -0.17 9.31 -0.01
C LEU A 87 1.18 10.02 0.04
N LEU A 88 1.21 11.35 -0.05
CA LEU A 88 2.46 12.12 0.10
C LEU A 88 3.00 12.02 1.52
N GLN A 89 2.16 12.11 2.55
CA GLN A 89 2.58 11.94 3.95
C GLN A 89 3.09 10.52 4.22
N VAL A 90 2.44 9.50 3.63
CA VAL A 90 2.91 8.12 3.65
C VAL A 90 4.28 8.02 2.98
N ALA A 91 4.45 8.59 1.79
CA ALA A 91 5.72 8.56 1.07
C ALA A 91 6.88 9.27 1.79
N ASP A 92 6.61 10.33 2.54
CA ASP A 92 7.63 11.08 3.28
C ASP A 92 8.10 10.33 4.54
N ALA A 93 7.28 9.40 5.05
CA ALA A 93 7.62 8.54 6.19
C ALA A 93 8.11 7.14 5.78
N GLU A 94 7.97 6.76 4.51
CA GLU A 94 8.40 5.46 4.00
C GLU A 94 9.93 5.42 3.84
N THR A 95 10.54 4.39 4.41
CA THR A 95 11.99 4.20 4.45
C THR A 95 12.52 3.52 3.20
N ASP A 96 11.68 2.73 2.52
CA ASP A 96 11.99 2.08 1.26
C ASP A 96 11.78 3.07 0.10
N ALA A 97 12.86 3.43 -0.59
CA ALA A 97 12.84 4.47 -1.61
C ALA A 97 11.89 4.17 -2.77
N ASP A 98 11.77 2.90 -3.18
CA ASP A 98 10.90 2.51 -4.28
C ASP A 98 9.44 2.51 -3.84
N ALA A 99 9.13 2.09 -2.61
CA ALA A 99 7.77 2.22 -2.09
C ALA A 99 7.37 3.69 -1.90
N ALA A 100 8.29 4.54 -1.41
CA ALA A 100 8.06 5.98 -1.34
C ALA A 100 7.80 6.57 -2.74
N MET A 101 8.55 6.15 -3.75
CA MET A 101 8.33 6.54 -5.14
C MET A 101 6.95 6.08 -5.64
N PHE A 102 6.56 4.83 -5.35
CA PHE A 102 5.24 4.32 -5.70
C PHE A 102 4.12 5.20 -5.12
N TYR A 103 4.16 5.53 -3.83
CA TYR A 103 3.13 6.37 -3.20
C TYR A 103 3.07 7.78 -3.81
N ARG A 104 4.23 8.42 -4.07
CA ARG A 104 4.29 9.72 -4.77
C ARG A 104 3.76 9.63 -6.20
N ALA A 105 4.05 8.55 -6.90
CA ALA A 105 3.59 8.30 -8.26
C ALA A 105 2.06 8.13 -8.30
N VAL A 106 1.47 7.34 -7.40
CA VAL A 106 0.01 7.24 -7.27
C VAL A 106 -0.60 8.60 -6.93
N ALA A 107 -0.05 9.34 -5.96
CA ALA A 107 -0.54 10.68 -5.60
C ALA A 107 -0.56 11.64 -6.81
N GLY A 108 0.48 11.59 -7.64
CA GLY A 108 0.61 12.39 -8.86
C GLY A 108 -0.09 11.81 -10.10
N ARG A 109 -0.74 10.65 -10.00
CA ARG A 109 -1.30 9.88 -11.13
C ARG A 109 -0.26 9.55 -12.22
N ARG A 110 1.00 9.38 -11.82
CA ARG A 110 2.11 8.93 -12.67
C ARG A 110 2.13 7.40 -12.72
N TRP A 111 1.15 6.80 -13.39
CA TRP A 111 0.92 5.35 -13.31
C TRP A 111 2.07 4.49 -13.84
N ALA A 112 2.79 4.97 -14.86
CA ALA A 112 3.98 4.29 -15.36
C ALA A 112 5.10 4.26 -14.30
N ASP A 113 5.32 5.38 -13.60
CA ASP A 113 6.30 5.46 -12.51
C ASP A 113 5.89 4.58 -11.33
N ALA A 114 4.58 4.47 -11.05
CA ALA A 114 4.06 3.57 -10.03
C ALA A 114 4.32 2.09 -10.39
N GLU A 115 4.09 1.69 -11.64
CA GLU A 115 4.42 0.34 -12.11
C GLU A 115 5.93 0.07 -12.02
N ALA A 116 6.77 1.01 -12.45
CA ALA A 116 8.22 0.89 -12.39
C ALA A 116 8.74 0.72 -10.95
N ALA A 117 8.19 1.49 -10.01
CA ALA A 117 8.53 1.37 -8.59
C ALA A 117 8.18 -0.01 -8.01
N VAL A 118 7.01 -0.56 -8.36
CA VAL A 118 6.61 -1.90 -7.88
C VAL A 118 7.48 -3.00 -8.51
N LEU A 119 7.89 -2.85 -9.77
CA LEU A 119 8.86 -3.76 -10.40
C LEU A 119 10.21 -3.72 -9.68
N ALA A 120 10.72 -2.53 -9.35
CA ALA A 120 11.97 -2.38 -8.59
C ALA A 120 11.89 -3.07 -7.22
N LEU A 121 10.81 -2.84 -6.46
CA LEU A 121 10.55 -3.54 -5.20
C LEU A 121 10.56 -5.08 -5.36
N ARG A 122 9.89 -5.57 -6.41
CA ARG A 122 9.76 -7.00 -6.67
C ARG A 122 11.12 -7.62 -7.01
N ASP A 123 11.88 -6.95 -7.86
CA ASP A 123 13.17 -7.43 -8.32
C ASP A 123 14.20 -7.38 -7.19
N ALA A 124 14.20 -6.33 -6.36
CA ALA A 124 15.03 -6.25 -5.16
C ALA A 124 14.76 -7.41 -4.19
N LEU A 125 13.49 -7.79 -4.01
CA LEU A 125 13.10 -8.91 -3.16
C LEU A 125 13.48 -10.27 -3.77
N ALA A 126 13.30 -10.45 -5.08
CA ALA A 126 13.62 -11.70 -5.78
C ALA A 126 15.13 -12.00 -5.82
N HIS A 127 15.98 -10.96 -5.78
CA HIS A 127 17.44 -11.07 -5.82
C HIS A 127 18.11 -10.80 -4.47
N ALA A 128 17.33 -10.66 -3.39
CA ALA A 128 17.90 -10.56 -2.05
C ALA A 128 18.70 -11.84 -1.74
N PRO A 129 19.98 -11.74 -1.32
CA PRO A 129 20.76 -12.91 -0.98
C PRO A 129 20.03 -13.70 0.12
N ALA A 130 19.93 -15.03 -0.05
CA ALA A 130 19.41 -15.89 0.99
C ALA A 130 20.15 -15.58 2.30
N GLN A 131 19.43 -15.21 3.35
CA GLN A 131 20.03 -14.99 4.66
C GLN A 131 20.70 -16.31 5.08
N ILE A 132 22.03 -16.30 5.17
CA ILE A 132 22.88 -17.40 5.65
C ILE A 132 22.75 -17.50 7.16
#